data_AF-B3RA09-F1
#
_entry.id   AF-B3RA09-F1
#
_cell.length_a   1.000
_cell.length_b   1.000
_cell.length_c   1.000
_cell.angle_alpha   90.00
_cell.angle_beta   90.00
_cell.angle_gamma   90.00
#
_symmetry.space_group_name_H-M   'P 1'
#
loop_
_entity.id
_entity.type
_entity.pdbx_description
1 polymer ?
#
loop_
_entity_poly.entity_id
_entity_poly.type
_entity_poly.pdbx_seq_one_letter_code
_entity_poly.pdbx_strand_id
1 'polypeptide(L)'
;MMFRIVKHAAALAGCVLGLAMPQAHADDGAAPAADAPASASRPAAAAGLYECQIAGTGTVFRSTPKEGCRLVAAPDPGAPDPQRWLPLMGANGVISYFDQSAVRRQGTQVGVVVMRNSPSGVIRTASGEPIRSSLKRMVLNCATSMFAVVEQTLYSKRFARGDSLYTIRAPQYGTFQVAGPGTIAGELLRKLCR
;
A
#
# COMPACT_ATOMS: atom_id res chain seq x y z
N MET A 1 -43.93 -44.09 9.44
CA MET A 1 -44.91 -43.97 10.55
C MET A 1 -44.18 -43.53 11.81
N MET A 2 -44.76 -42.55 12.52
CA MET A 2 -44.48 -42.06 13.90
C MET A 2 -43.19 -41.22 14.11
N PHE A 3 -43.25 -39.87 14.22
CA PHE A 3 -43.76 -38.97 15.31
C PHE A 3 -42.95 -39.14 16.62
N ARG A 4 -42.34 -38.13 17.27
CA ARG A 4 -42.86 -36.87 17.89
C ARG A 4 -41.67 -35.95 18.27
N ILE A 5 -41.66 -34.62 18.01
CA ILE A 5 -42.25 -33.46 18.73
C ILE A 5 -41.51 -33.03 20.03
N VAL A 6 -40.82 -31.89 19.94
CA VAL A 6 -40.80 -30.65 20.79
C VAL A 6 -40.66 -30.75 22.32
N LYS A 7 -39.95 -29.76 22.91
CA LYS A 7 -40.18 -28.97 24.16
C LYS A 7 -38.82 -28.66 24.84
N HIS A 8 -38.45 -27.53 25.45
CA HIS A 8 -39.02 -26.22 25.87
C HIS A 8 -37.78 -25.32 26.25
N ALA A 9 -37.70 -24.04 25.87
CA ALA A 9 -38.20 -22.81 26.54
C ALA A 9 -37.37 -22.26 27.73
N ALA A 10 -36.71 -21.12 27.46
CA ALA A 10 -36.72 -19.83 28.17
C ALA A 10 -36.15 -19.63 29.61
N ALA A 11 -35.68 -18.37 29.78
CA ALA A 11 -35.60 -17.51 30.97
C ALA A 11 -34.20 -17.38 31.63
N LEU A 12 -33.73 -16.23 32.16
CA LEU A 12 -34.05 -14.78 32.09
C LEU A 12 -32.99 -14.06 32.96
N ALA A 13 -32.82 -12.75 32.72
CA ALA A 13 -32.52 -11.69 33.70
C ALA A 13 -31.12 -11.54 34.33
N GLY A 14 -30.66 -10.28 34.34
CA GLY A 14 -29.54 -9.80 35.15
C GLY A 14 -29.07 -8.38 34.80
N CYS A 15 -29.94 -7.37 34.98
CA CYS A 15 -29.53 -5.96 35.10
C CYS A 15 -28.90 -5.70 36.49
N VAL A 16 -28.00 -4.71 36.59
CA VAL A 16 -28.12 -3.49 37.43
C VAL A 16 -26.75 -2.76 37.50
N LEU A 17 -26.78 -1.54 36.97
CA LEU A 17 -26.18 -0.26 37.40
C LEU A 17 -24.92 -0.24 38.28
N GLY A 18 -23.94 0.56 37.84
CA GLY A 18 -22.89 1.15 38.68
C GLY A 18 -22.36 2.43 38.04
N LEU A 19 -22.97 3.57 38.37
CA LEU A 19 -22.49 4.92 38.08
C LEU A 19 -21.32 5.26 39.01
N ALA A 20 -20.19 5.71 38.46
CA ALA A 20 -19.19 6.47 39.21
C ALA A 20 -18.44 7.42 38.25
N MET A 21 -18.94 8.66 38.17
CA MET A 21 -18.14 9.83 37.79
C MET A 21 -17.48 10.38 39.05
N PRO A 22 -16.21 10.81 38.98
CA PRO A 22 -15.78 11.96 39.74
C PRO A 22 -15.41 13.13 38.84
N GLN A 23 -15.77 14.29 39.38
CA GLN A 23 -15.59 15.66 38.89
C GLN A 23 -14.18 16.03 38.43
N ALA A 24 -14.21 17.02 37.54
CA ALA A 24 -13.11 17.90 37.14
C ALA A 24 -12.33 18.46 38.33
N HIS A 25 -11.00 18.49 38.17
CA HIS A 25 -10.13 19.47 38.82
C HIS A 25 -9.49 20.30 37.71
N ALA A 26 -9.94 21.56 37.62
CA ALA A 26 -9.16 22.64 37.04
C ALA A 26 -8.20 23.12 38.14
N ASP A 27 -6.92 23.20 37.84
CA ASP A 27 -6.00 24.05 38.59
C ASP A 27 -4.94 24.58 37.62
N ASP A 28 -5.02 25.88 37.36
CA ASP A 28 -4.07 26.66 36.58
C ASP A 28 -2.87 26.97 37.48
N GLY A 29 -1.72 26.37 37.19
CA GLY A 29 -0.46 26.61 37.88
C GLY A 29 0.70 26.71 36.90
N ALA A 30 1.06 27.94 36.54
CA ALA A 30 2.17 28.28 35.67
C ALA A 30 3.54 27.98 36.30
N ALA A 31 4.40 27.25 35.59
CA ALA A 31 5.86 27.45 35.53
C ALA A 31 6.47 26.65 34.35
N PRO A 32 7.54 27.15 33.70
CA PRO A 32 7.96 26.73 32.37
C PRO A 32 8.90 25.52 32.43
N ALA A 33 8.50 24.42 31.79
CA ALA A 33 9.38 23.27 31.58
C ALA A 33 10.04 23.38 30.21
N ALA A 34 11.36 23.57 30.29
CA ALA A 34 12.37 23.55 29.26
C ALA A 34 12.10 22.64 28.05
N ASP A 35 12.55 23.14 26.89
CA ASP A 35 12.88 22.46 25.64
C ASP A 35 12.99 20.93 25.76
N ALA A 36 11.85 20.25 25.63
CA ALA A 36 11.86 18.87 25.18
C ALA A 36 12.18 18.91 23.69
N PRO A 37 13.27 18.27 23.20
CA PRO A 37 13.42 18.13 21.77
C PRO A 37 12.18 17.38 21.32
N ALA A 38 11.44 17.98 20.38
CA ALA A 38 10.38 17.29 19.68
C ALA A 38 10.97 15.97 19.22
N SER A 39 10.63 14.90 19.95
CA SER A 39 10.89 13.53 19.56
C SER A 39 10.20 13.45 18.22
N ALA A 40 11.01 13.59 17.16
CA ALA A 40 10.56 13.46 15.80
C ALA A 40 9.98 12.06 15.72
N SER A 41 8.68 11.96 15.96
CA SER A 41 7.87 10.81 15.63
C SER A 41 8.19 10.59 14.18
N ARG A 42 9.10 9.64 13.90
CA ARG A 42 9.46 9.28 12.54
C ARG A 42 8.13 9.10 11.82
N PRO A 43 7.77 9.95 10.84
CA PRO A 43 6.53 9.72 10.13
C PRO A 43 6.70 8.33 9.53
N ALA A 44 5.84 7.41 9.97
CA ALA A 44 5.88 6.03 9.56
C ALA A 44 5.83 5.98 8.04
N ALA A 45 7.01 5.83 7.42
CA ALA A 45 7.25 5.57 6.00
C ALA A 45 6.20 6.13 5.03
N ALA A 46 5.80 7.39 5.20
CA ALA A 46 4.78 8.01 4.36
C ALA A 46 5.40 8.24 2.98
N ALA A 47 4.85 7.56 1.97
CA ALA A 47 5.39 7.55 0.62
C ALA A 47 5.22 8.92 -0.05
N GLY A 48 6.32 9.65 -0.21
CA GLY A 48 6.39 10.96 -0.86
C GLY A 48 7.43 10.95 -1.98
N LEU A 49 7.48 12.01 -2.79
CA LEU A 49 8.57 12.18 -3.77
C LEU A 49 9.66 13.03 -3.13
N TYR A 50 10.84 12.45 -2.97
CA TYR A 50 12.01 13.11 -2.40
C TYR A 50 13.11 13.19 -3.44
N GLU A 51 13.76 14.35 -3.53
CA GLU A 51 14.90 14.63 -4.39
C GLU A 51 16.18 14.64 -3.56
N CYS A 52 17.10 13.75 -3.88
CA CYS A 52 18.36 13.59 -3.17
C CYS A 52 19.51 14.00 -4.08
N GLN A 53 20.37 14.91 -3.63
CA GLN A 53 21.64 15.19 -4.29
C GLN A 53 22.65 14.13 -3.90
N ILE A 54 23.28 13.48 -4.88
CA ILE A 54 24.37 12.53 -4.65
C ILE A 54 25.64 13.10 -5.27
N ALA A 55 26.66 13.28 -4.43
CA ALA A 55 27.96 13.79 -4.86
C ALA A 55 28.50 12.97 -6.05
N GLY A 56 28.87 13.66 -7.13
CA GLY A 56 29.45 13.06 -8.34
C GLY A 56 28.50 12.27 -9.25
N THR A 57 27.23 12.08 -8.86
CA THR A 57 26.25 11.29 -9.65
C THR A 57 24.93 12.03 -9.94
N GLY A 58 24.76 13.24 -9.41
CA GLY A 58 23.62 14.10 -9.69
C GLY A 58 22.41 13.83 -8.80
N THR A 59 21.22 14.13 -9.32
CA THR A 59 19.95 14.03 -8.58
C THR A 59 19.35 12.62 -8.67
N VAL A 60 18.91 12.07 -7.53
CA VAL A 60 18.14 10.81 -7.46
C VAL A 60 16.82 11.03 -6.74
N PHE A 61 15.73 10.51 -7.33
CA PHE A 61 14.41 10.53 -6.71
C PHE A 61 14.15 9.29 -5.84
N ARG A 62 13.46 9.48 -4.71
CA ARG A 62 13.10 8.41 -3.77
C ARG A 62 11.66 8.50 -3.36
N SER A 63 11.08 7.36 -3.04
CA SER A 63 9.72 7.23 -2.48
C SER A 63 9.65 7.36 -0.96
N THR A 64 10.81 7.33 -0.27
CA THR A 64 10.92 7.37 1.18
C THR A 64 11.84 8.49 1.63
N PRO A 65 11.58 9.09 2.82
CA PRO A 65 12.43 10.15 3.35
C PRO A 65 13.83 9.61 3.63
N LYS A 66 14.84 10.41 3.30
CA LYS A 66 16.24 10.17 3.63
C LYS A 66 16.90 11.51 3.96
N GLU A 67 17.82 11.48 4.92
CA GLU A 67 18.60 12.66 5.29
C GLU A 67 19.34 13.24 4.07
N GLY A 68 19.36 14.56 3.98
CA GLY A 68 19.92 15.28 2.82
C GLY A 68 19.02 15.30 1.57
N CYS A 69 17.81 14.71 1.61
CA CYS A 69 16.85 14.77 0.51
C CYS A 69 15.76 15.82 0.77
N ARG A 70 15.42 16.58 -0.27
CA ARG A 70 14.35 17.58 -0.27
C ARG A 70 13.01 16.93 -0.63
N LEU A 71 11.94 17.28 0.08
CA LEU A 71 10.58 16.87 -0.30
C LEU A 71 10.13 17.65 -1.55
N VAL A 72 9.75 16.93 -2.60
CA VAL A 72 9.19 17.48 -3.85
C VAL A 72 7.66 17.37 -3.88
N ALA A 73 7.13 16.24 -3.44
CA ALA A 73 5.69 16.02 -3.32
C ALA A 73 5.38 15.32 -2.01
N ALA A 74 4.50 15.95 -1.21
CA ALA A 74 4.06 15.42 0.07
C ALA A 74 3.42 14.03 -0.06
N PRO A 75 3.59 13.16 0.94
CA PRO A 75 2.89 11.88 0.98
C PRO A 75 1.37 12.05 0.93
N ASP A 76 0.70 11.17 0.18
CA ASP A 76 -0.76 11.13 0.14
C ASP A 76 -1.28 10.63 1.49
N PRO A 77 -2.17 11.37 2.18
CA PRO A 77 -2.71 10.97 3.49
C PRO A 77 -3.52 9.68 3.42
N GLY A 78 -3.99 9.29 2.23
CA GLY A 78 -4.62 8.00 1.97
C GLY A 78 -3.64 6.88 1.63
N ALA A 79 -2.33 7.07 1.76
CA ALA A 79 -1.37 6.01 1.48
C ALA A 79 -1.67 4.75 2.33
N PRO A 80 -1.48 3.55 1.75
CA PRO A 80 -1.71 2.30 2.48
C PRO A 80 -0.65 2.11 3.57
N ASP A 81 -0.95 1.22 4.53
CA ASP A 81 -0.04 0.89 5.62
C ASP A 81 1.35 0.44 5.10
N PRO A 82 2.43 1.15 5.46
CA PRO A 82 3.76 0.86 4.97
C PRO A 82 4.36 -0.44 5.51
N GLN A 83 3.79 -1.05 6.56
CA GLN A 83 4.25 -2.37 7.01
C GLN A 83 3.93 -3.47 6.00
N ARG A 84 2.85 -3.31 5.22
CA ARG A 84 2.47 -4.22 4.14
C ARG A 84 2.88 -3.71 2.77
N TRP A 85 2.64 -2.42 2.52
CA TRP A 85 2.75 -1.80 1.20
C TRP A 85 4.00 -0.94 1.11
N LEU A 86 5.10 -1.53 0.65
CA LEU A 86 6.34 -0.77 0.49
C LEU A 86 6.28 0.13 -0.74
N PRO A 87 6.59 1.43 -0.60
CA PRO A 87 6.61 2.32 -1.74
C PRO A 87 7.89 2.12 -2.57
N LEU A 88 7.70 1.91 -3.86
CA LEU A 88 8.73 1.76 -4.88
C LEU A 88 8.62 2.89 -5.90
N MET A 89 9.76 3.26 -6.49
CA MET A 89 9.81 4.28 -7.52
C MET A 89 10.66 3.76 -8.68
N GLY A 90 10.10 3.82 -9.88
CA GLY A 90 10.87 3.61 -11.10
C GLY A 90 11.57 4.89 -11.54
N ALA A 91 12.33 4.83 -12.62
CA ALA A 91 13.04 5.99 -13.18
C ALA A 91 12.11 7.13 -13.62
N ASN A 92 10.81 6.86 -13.83
CA ASN A 92 9.83 7.87 -14.19
C ASN A 92 9.30 8.70 -13.00
N GLY A 93 9.84 8.50 -11.78
CA GLY A 93 9.45 9.24 -10.58
C GLY A 93 8.05 8.87 -10.04
N VAL A 94 7.37 7.90 -10.65
CA VAL A 94 6.03 7.52 -10.21
C VAL A 94 6.09 6.49 -9.09
N ILE A 95 5.44 6.82 -7.97
CA ILE A 95 5.32 5.93 -6.82
C ILE A 95 4.33 4.80 -7.14
N SER A 96 4.81 3.57 -6.98
CA SER A 96 4.02 2.35 -6.93
C SER A 96 4.18 1.71 -5.55
N TYR A 97 3.24 0.88 -5.12
CA TYR A 97 3.27 0.24 -3.81
C TYR A 97 3.32 -1.26 -4.01
N PHE A 98 4.34 -1.89 -3.46
CA PHE A 98 4.56 -3.33 -3.52
C PHE A 98 4.02 -4.00 -2.26
N ASP A 99 3.15 -4.99 -2.42
CA ASP A 99 2.61 -5.78 -1.30
C ASP A 99 3.59 -6.89 -0.91
N GLN A 100 4.29 -6.70 0.20
CA GLN A 100 5.25 -7.69 0.68
C GLN A 100 4.58 -8.96 1.18
N SER A 101 3.36 -8.86 1.70
CA SER A 101 2.62 -10.01 2.23
C SER A 101 2.12 -10.95 1.13
N ALA A 102 2.01 -10.44 -0.10
CA ALA A 102 1.56 -11.18 -1.27
C ALA A 102 2.69 -11.91 -2.02
N VAL A 103 3.93 -11.85 -1.54
CA VAL A 103 5.06 -12.55 -2.18
C VAL A 103 4.86 -14.06 -2.08
N ARG A 104 4.95 -14.76 -3.21
CA ARG A 104 4.89 -16.23 -3.27
C ARG A 104 6.05 -16.74 -4.12
N ARG A 105 6.81 -17.70 -3.61
CA ARG A 105 7.97 -18.27 -4.29
C ARG A 105 7.66 -19.70 -4.74
N GLN A 106 8.04 -20.03 -5.97
CA GLN A 106 7.93 -21.37 -6.53
C GLN A 106 9.12 -21.63 -7.46
N GLY A 107 10.12 -22.37 -6.97
CA GLY A 107 11.38 -22.56 -7.67
C GLY A 107 12.06 -21.22 -7.97
N THR A 108 12.36 -20.97 -9.25
CA THR A 108 12.97 -19.72 -9.72
C THR A 108 11.96 -18.59 -9.95
N GLN A 109 10.67 -18.85 -9.76
CA GLN A 109 9.61 -17.87 -9.97
C GLN A 109 9.12 -17.23 -8.67
N VAL A 110 8.83 -15.93 -8.72
CA VAL A 110 8.33 -15.13 -7.60
C VAL A 110 7.09 -14.37 -8.03
N GLY A 111 5.92 -14.75 -7.51
CA GLY A 111 4.68 -14.00 -7.63
C GLY A 111 4.71 -12.76 -6.75
N VAL A 112 4.31 -11.62 -7.30
CA VAL A 112 4.29 -10.32 -6.63
C VAL A 112 3.04 -9.52 -6.99
N VAL A 113 2.66 -8.58 -6.12
CA VAL A 113 1.55 -7.65 -6.33
C VAL A 113 2.03 -6.22 -6.19
N VAL A 114 1.66 -5.39 -7.17
CA VAL A 114 2.01 -3.96 -7.21
C VAL A 114 0.77 -3.15 -7.48
N MET A 115 0.56 -2.11 -6.69
CA MET A 115 -0.53 -1.16 -6.83
C MET A 115 0.03 0.21 -7.25
N ARG A 116 -0.70 0.94 -8.08
CA ARG A 116 -0.33 2.28 -8.52
C ARG A 116 -1.56 3.17 -8.64
N ASN A 117 -1.43 4.42 -8.20
CA ASN A 117 -2.45 5.43 -8.46
C ASN A 117 -2.30 5.97 -9.89
N SER A 118 -3.45 6.16 -10.55
CA SER A 118 -3.52 6.84 -11.83
C SER A 118 -3.31 8.34 -11.63
N PRO A 119 -2.64 9.04 -12.55
CA PRO A 119 -2.68 10.50 -12.60
C PRO A 119 -4.13 11.01 -12.62
N SER A 120 -4.38 12.18 -12.04
CA SER A 120 -5.72 12.76 -12.01
C SER A 120 -6.25 13.05 -13.41
N GLY A 121 -7.40 12.46 -13.77
CA GLY A 121 -8.21 12.89 -14.92
C GLY A 121 -7.87 12.25 -16.27
N VAL A 122 -6.94 11.30 -16.35
CA VAL A 122 -6.40 10.86 -17.64
C VAL A 122 -7.12 9.65 -18.26
N ILE A 123 -7.70 8.76 -17.44
CA ILE A 123 -8.24 7.48 -17.93
C ILE A 123 -9.62 7.21 -17.35
N ARG A 124 -10.57 6.85 -18.22
CA ARG A 124 -11.95 6.50 -17.88
C ARG A 124 -12.33 5.16 -18.51
N THR A 125 -13.29 4.47 -17.91
CA THR A 125 -13.96 3.31 -18.53
C THR A 125 -14.82 3.76 -19.71
N ALA A 126 -15.33 2.81 -20.50
CA ALA A 126 -16.29 3.10 -21.58
C ALA A 126 -17.58 3.74 -21.07
N SER A 127 -17.97 3.45 -19.82
CA SER A 127 -19.11 4.08 -19.12
C SER A 127 -18.78 5.46 -18.52
N GLY A 128 -17.56 5.97 -18.70
CA GLY A 128 -17.12 7.28 -18.22
C GLY A 128 -16.59 7.32 -16.79
N GLU A 129 -16.54 6.19 -16.08
CA GLU A 129 -16.05 6.11 -14.71
C GLU A 129 -14.53 6.35 -14.66
N PRO A 130 -14.03 7.25 -13.80
CA PRO A 130 -12.60 7.53 -13.73
C PRO A 130 -11.84 6.37 -13.10
N ILE A 131 -10.75 5.95 -13.75
CA ILE A 131 -9.80 5.00 -13.18
C ILE A 131 -8.82 5.77 -12.30
N ARG A 132 -8.87 5.52 -10.98
CA ARG A 132 -8.04 6.21 -9.99
C ARG A 132 -6.86 5.38 -9.52
N SER A 133 -6.91 4.06 -9.66
CA SER A 133 -5.76 3.19 -9.38
C SER A 133 -5.86 1.85 -10.10
N SER A 134 -4.75 1.12 -10.09
CA SER A 134 -4.64 -0.24 -10.61
C SER A 134 -3.83 -1.14 -9.68
N LEU A 135 -4.18 -2.41 -9.61
CA LEU A 135 -3.43 -3.47 -8.94
C LEU A 135 -2.98 -4.49 -9.99
N LYS A 136 -1.67 -4.72 -10.09
CA LYS A 136 -1.04 -5.65 -11.02
C LYS A 136 -0.50 -6.84 -10.25
N ARG A 137 -0.86 -8.05 -10.68
CA ARG A 137 -0.21 -9.30 -10.28
C ARG A 137 0.81 -9.68 -11.35
N MET A 138 2.04 -9.93 -10.92
CA MET A 138 3.13 -10.30 -11.80
C MET A 138 3.83 -11.56 -11.30
N VAL A 139 4.46 -12.27 -12.22
CA VAL A 139 5.42 -13.32 -11.91
C VAL A 139 6.79 -12.86 -12.39
N LEU A 140 7.76 -12.90 -11.51
CA LEU A 140 9.17 -12.65 -11.81
C LEU A 140 9.86 -13.99 -12.01
N ASN A 141 10.66 -14.15 -13.06
CA ASN A 141 11.53 -15.31 -13.25
C ASN A 141 12.96 -14.89 -12.90
N CYS A 142 13.44 -15.34 -11.74
CA CYS A 142 14.76 -15.01 -11.22
C CYS A 142 15.89 -15.68 -12.02
N ALA A 143 15.63 -16.80 -12.71
CA ALA A 143 16.66 -17.45 -13.53
C ALA A 143 16.94 -16.68 -14.81
N THR A 144 15.92 -16.06 -15.41
CA THR A 144 16.05 -15.34 -16.69
C THR A 144 16.01 -13.82 -16.54
N SER A 145 15.79 -13.29 -15.33
CA SER A 145 15.56 -11.87 -15.07
C SER A 145 14.42 -11.27 -15.91
N MET A 146 13.37 -12.06 -16.15
CA MET A 146 12.17 -11.66 -16.90
C MET A 146 10.96 -11.54 -15.98
N PHE A 147 9.89 -10.91 -16.45
CA PHE A 147 8.62 -10.84 -15.73
C PHE A 147 7.42 -11.01 -16.66
N ALA A 148 6.30 -11.45 -16.11
CA ALA A 148 5.02 -11.54 -16.78
C ALA A 148 3.95 -10.84 -15.95
N VAL A 149 3.06 -10.08 -16.59
CA VAL A 149 1.85 -9.56 -15.92
C VAL A 149 0.75 -10.59 -16.11
N VAL A 150 0.25 -11.14 -15.00
CA VAL A 150 -0.78 -12.19 -15.02
C VAL A 150 -2.17 -11.57 -14.97
N GLU A 151 -2.33 -10.55 -14.15
CA GLU A 151 -3.62 -9.91 -13.92
C GLU A 151 -3.41 -8.41 -13.64
N GLN A 152 -4.31 -7.58 -14.13
CA GLN A 152 -4.40 -6.17 -13.77
C GLN A 152 -5.85 -5.82 -13.47
N THR A 153 -6.12 -5.42 -12.24
CA THR A 153 -7.43 -4.94 -11.78
C THR A 153 -7.43 -3.41 -11.69
N LEU A 154 -8.50 -2.77 -12.16
CA LEU A 154 -8.69 -1.33 -12.19
C LEU A 154 -9.74 -0.92 -11.16
N TYR A 155 -9.56 0.24 -10.53
CA TYR A 155 -10.42 0.73 -9.45
C TYR A 155 -10.81 2.20 -9.65
N SER A 156 -12.03 2.53 -9.23
CA SER A 156 -12.58 3.88 -9.23
C SER A 156 -12.07 4.74 -8.07
N LYS A 157 -11.44 4.13 -7.07
CA LYS A 157 -10.81 4.82 -5.93
C LYS A 157 -9.28 4.69 -6.00
N ARG A 158 -8.58 5.60 -5.31
CA ARG A 158 -7.13 5.50 -5.13
C ARG A 158 -6.80 4.26 -4.29
N PHE A 159 -5.59 3.77 -4.41
CA PHE A 159 -5.02 2.70 -3.59
C PHE A 159 -5.73 1.34 -3.69
N ALA A 160 -6.25 1.00 -4.87
CA ALA A 160 -6.97 -0.24 -5.15
C ALA A 160 -8.09 -0.56 -4.13
N ARG A 161 -8.80 0.49 -3.69
CA ARG A 161 -9.88 0.37 -2.72
C ARG A 161 -11.25 0.27 -3.39
N GLY A 162 -12.20 -0.33 -2.67
CA GLY A 162 -13.58 -0.50 -3.12
C GLY A 162 -13.71 -1.57 -4.20
N ASP A 163 -14.84 -1.55 -4.89
CA ASP A 163 -15.15 -2.54 -5.92
C ASP A 163 -14.25 -2.38 -7.14
N SER A 164 -13.89 -3.51 -7.73
CA SER A 164 -13.14 -3.53 -8.99
C SER A 164 -14.02 -3.06 -10.13
N LEU A 165 -13.52 -2.11 -10.93
CA LEU A 165 -14.17 -1.70 -12.18
C LEU A 165 -14.04 -2.78 -13.24
N TYR A 166 -12.82 -3.31 -13.39
CA TYR A 166 -12.50 -4.27 -14.43
C TYR A 166 -11.23 -5.04 -14.07
N THR A 167 -11.17 -6.32 -14.45
CA THR A 167 -9.98 -7.16 -14.29
C THR A 167 -9.55 -7.70 -15.64
N ILE A 168 -8.36 -7.30 -16.06
CA ILE A 168 -7.69 -7.78 -17.27
C ILE A 168 -6.86 -8.99 -16.86
N ARG A 169 -7.17 -10.17 -17.39
CA ARG A 169 -6.33 -11.36 -17.25
C ARG A 169 -5.55 -11.55 -18.53
N ALA A 170 -4.24 -11.70 -18.42
CA ALA A 170 -3.45 -12.07 -19.59
C ALA A 170 -3.90 -13.47 -20.06
N PRO A 171 -4.04 -13.71 -21.37
CA PRO A 171 -4.27 -15.06 -21.87
C PRO A 171 -3.11 -15.95 -21.40
N GLN A 172 -3.50 -17.17 -21.00
CA GLN A 172 -2.73 -18.23 -20.35
C GLN A 172 -1.21 -18.08 -20.45
N TYR A 173 -0.56 -17.83 -19.30
CA TYR A 173 0.87 -17.51 -19.17
C TYR A 173 1.31 -16.32 -20.03
N GLY A 174 1.00 -15.11 -19.54
CA GLY A 174 1.49 -13.86 -20.13
C GLY A 174 2.98 -13.99 -20.47
N THR A 175 3.31 -13.75 -21.73
CA THR A 175 4.67 -13.90 -22.26
C THR A 175 5.66 -13.19 -21.33
N PHE A 176 6.65 -13.92 -20.83
CA PHE A 176 7.72 -13.31 -20.08
C PHE A 176 8.41 -12.26 -20.96
N GLN A 177 8.59 -11.08 -20.40
CA GLN A 177 9.23 -9.94 -21.04
C GLN A 177 10.41 -9.48 -20.20
N VAL A 178 11.43 -8.94 -20.87
CA VAL A 178 12.61 -8.40 -20.20
C VAL A 178 12.21 -7.16 -19.40
N ALA A 179 12.65 -7.07 -18.15
CA ALA A 179 12.45 -5.87 -17.35
C ALA A 179 13.43 -4.78 -17.81
N GLY A 180 12.91 -3.69 -18.36
CA GLY A 180 13.72 -2.54 -18.72
C GLY A 180 14.40 -1.89 -17.49
N PRO A 181 15.54 -1.21 -17.67
CA PRO A 181 16.18 -0.44 -16.61
C PRO A 181 15.22 0.57 -16.00
N GLY A 182 15.24 0.73 -14.68
CA GLY A 182 14.38 1.68 -13.97
C GLY A 182 12.87 1.37 -13.99
N THR A 183 12.46 0.20 -14.48
CA THR A 183 11.06 -0.25 -14.36
C THR A 183 10.79 -0.85 -12.98
N ILE A 184 9.54 -0.80 -12.51
CA ILE A 184 9.16 -1.43 -11.23
C ILE A 184 9.45 -2.94 -11.22
N ALA A 185 9.24 -3.62 -12.36
CA ALA A 185 9.60 -5.03 -12.48
C ALA A 185 11.11 -5.24 -12.29
N GLY A 186 11.94 -4.37 -12.87
CA GLY A 186 13.39 -4.39 -12.69
C GLY A 186 13.82 -4.13 -11.24
N GLU A 187 13.19 -3.17 -10.56
CA GLU A 187 13.42 -2.93 -9.12
C GLU A 187 13.09 -4.18 -8.29
N LEU A 188 11.96 -4.83 -8.58
CA LEU A 188 11.51 -6.02 -7.85
C LEU A 188 12.40 -7.24 -8.12
N LEU A 189 12.84 -7.45 -9.36
CA LEU A 189 13.83 -8.49 -9.69
C LEU A 189 15.11 -8.29 -8.88
N ARG A 190 15.68 -7.07 -8.88
CA ARG A 190 16.88 -6.77 -8.09
C ARG A 190 16.70 -6.93 -6.59
N LYS A 191 15.47 -6.74 -6.08
CA LYS A 191 15.15 -6.85 -4.66
C LYS A 191 14.90 -8.29 -4.21
N LEU A 192 14.28 -9.12 -5.05
CA LEU A 192 13.73 -10.42 -4.64
C LEU A 192 14.49 -11.64 -5.18
N CYS A 193 15.34 -11.45 -6.21
CA CYS A 193 16.08 -12.51 -6.91
C CYS A 193 17.59 -12.50 -6.62
N ARG A 194 18.01 -11.94 -5.48
CA ARG A 194 19.39 -12.06 -4.98
C ARG A 194 19.55 -13.30 -4.13
#